data_AF-A0A165QBY1-F1
#
_entry.id   AF-A0A165QBY1-F1
#
_cell.length_a   1.000
_cell.length_b   1.000
_cell.length_c   1.000
_cell.angle_alpha   90.00
_cell.angle_beta   90.00
_cell.angle_gamma   90.00
#
_symmetry.space_group_name_H-M   'P 1'
#
loop_
_entity.id
_entity.type
_entity.pdbx_description
1 polymer ?
#
loop_
_entity_poly.entity_id
_entity_poly.type
_entity_poly.pdbx_seq_one_letter_code
_entity_poly.pdbx_strand_id
1 'polypeptide(L)' 'IYLLAISCYFGAPLGGSVSQYIPGSFSGTHLTPTDGATHLSDFGKDSYIGQFSYGSPSTEQEI' A
#
# COMPACT_ATOMS: atom_id res chain seq x y z
N ILE A 1 -8.23 -5.01 -10.68
CA ILE A 1 -8.17 -4.79 -9.21
C ILE A 1 -7.22 -3.63 -8.96
N TYR A 2 -7.48 -2.81 -7.95
CA TYR A 2 -6.66 -1.68 -7.56
C TYR A 2 -6.14 -1.87 -6.13
N LEU A 3 -5.00 -1.23 -5.83
CA LEU A 3 -4.41 -1.18 -4.49
C LEU A 3 -4.31 0.27 -4.05
N LEU A 4 -4.83 0.58 -2.86
CA LEU A 4 -4.57 1.83 -2.17
C LEU A 4 -3.45 1.61 -1.15
N ALA A 5 -2.25 2.12 -1.43
CA ALA A 5 -1.13 2.09 -0.50
C ALA A 5 -1.22 3.26 0.49
N ILE A 6 -1.08 2.98 1.78
CA ILE A 6 -1.18 3.96 2.86
C ILE A 6 0.04 3.80 3.76
N SER A 7 0.74 4.92 4.00
CA SER A 7 1.80 4.99 4.99
C SER A 7 1.25 5.62 6.26
N CYS A 8 1.38 4.93 7.39
CA CYS A 8 0.87 5.37 8.69
C CYS A 8 2.05 5.71 9.63
N TYR A 9 2.02 6.91 10.21
CA TYR A 9 2.97 7.34 11.22
C TYR A 9 2.27 7.68 12.54
N PHE A 10 2.80 7.09 13.61
CA PHE A 10 2.21 6.84 14.93
C PHE A 10 0.95 5.95 14.91
N GLY A 11 0.94 4.93 15.78
CA GLY A 11 -0.19 4.02 15.96
C GLY A 11 -0.10 2.68 15.23
N ALA A 12 1.03 2.37 14.59
CA ALA A 12 1.24 1.06 14.00
C ALA A 12 1.22 -0.06 15.07
N PRO A 13 0.63 -1.23 14.79
CA PRO A 13 0.60 -2.35 15.74
C PRO A 13 2.00 -2.89 16.07
N LEU A 14 2.99 -2.68 15.20
CA LEU A 14 4.39 -3.05 15.41
C LEU A 14 5.21 -1.97 16.15
N GLY A 15 4.58 -0.85 16.50
CA GLY A 15 5.23 0.32 17.08
C GLY A 15 5.93 1.18 16.02
N GLY A 16 5.71 2.50 16.07
CA GLY A 16 6.31 3.45 15.12
C GLY A 16 5.51 3.57 13.82
N SER A 17 6.20 3.43 12.69
CA SER A 17 5.67 3.53 11.33
C SER A 17 5.35 2.16 10.72
N VAL A 18 4.35 2.12 9.83
CA VAL A 18 4.10 0.94 8.99
C VAL A 18 3.45 1.37 7.67
N SER A 19 3.65 0.57 6.63
CA SER A 19 2.90 0.68 5.38
C SER A 19 1.86 -0.42 5.28
N GLN A 20 0.63 -0.03 4.91
CA GLN A 20 -0.52 -0.92 4.72
C GLN A 20 -1.12 -0.72 3.33
N TYR A 21 -1.95 -1.66 2.88
CA TYR A 21 -2.69 -1.50 1.63
C TYR A 21 -4.13 -2.00 1.75
N ILE A 22 -5.00 -1.43 0.91
CA ILE A 22 -6.39 -1.86 0.75
C ILE A 22 -6.60 -2.32 -0.70
N PRO A 23 -6.88 -3.62 -0.94
CA PRO A 23 -7.29 -4.10 -2.26
C PRO A 23 -8.76 -3.80 -2.52
N GLY A 24 -9.10 -3.46 -3.77
CA GLY A 24 -10.48 -3.15 -4.13
C GLY A 24 -10.74 -2.84 -5.60
N SER A 25 -11.97 -2.37 -5.86
CA SER A 25 -12.37 -1.80 -7.15
C SER A 25 -12.37 -0.26 -7.04
N PHE A 26 -11.87 0.42 -8.08
CA PHE A 26 -11.86 1.88 -8.15
C PHE A 26 -12.73 2.33 -9.31
N SER A 27 -13.77 3.11 -9.02
CA SER A 27 -14.73 3.61 -10.02
C SER A 27 -14.27 4.89 -10.73
N GLY A 28 -13.10 5.43 -10.36
CA GLY A 28 -12.62 6.75 -10.78
C GLY A 28 -12.78 7.83 -9.72
N THR A 29 -13.65 7.62 -8.72
CA THR A 29 -13.84 8.57 -7.59
C THR A 29 -13.83 7.91 -6.23
N HIS A 30 -14.25 6.64 -6.14
CA HIS A 30 -14.34 5.91 -4.89
C HIS A 30 -13.65 4.55 -5.03
N LEU A 31 -12.99 4.13 -3.96
CA LEU A 31 -12.45 2.79 -3.83
C LEU A 31 -13.38 1.97 -2.92
N THR A 32 -13.85 0.82 -3.42
CA THR A 32 -14.64 -0.14 -2.64
C THR A 32 -13.73 -1.30 -2.25
N PRO A 33 -13.44 -1.51 -0.95
CA PRO A 33 -12.58 -2.60 -0.48
C PRO A 33 -13.14 -3.98 -0.85
N THR A 34 -12.24 -4.93 -1.10
CA THR A 34 -12.62 -6.34 -1.32
C THR A 34 -13.11 -7.00 -0.03
N ASP A 35 -12.54 -6.64 1.12
CA ASP A 35 -12.94 -7.09 2.44
C ASP A 35 -12.68 -6.00 3.52
N GLY A 36 -12.84 -6.35 4.79
CA GLY A 36 -12.57 -5.47 5.94
C GLY A 36 -11.25 -5.76 6.65
N ALA A 37 -10.33 -6.50 6.05
CA ALA A 37 -9.07 -6.88 6.67
C ALA A 37 -7.99 -5.78 6.51
N THR A 38 -7.11 -5.67 7.51
CA THR A 38 -5.91 -4.83 7.42
C THR A 38 -4.76 -5.65 6.90
N HIS A 39 -4.15 -5.23 5.79
CA HIS A 39 -2.98 -5.87 5.20
C HIS A 39 -1.76 -4.97 5.30
N LEU A 40 -0.66 -5.51 5.86
CA LEU A 40 0.64 -4.82 5.88
C LEU A 40 1.40 -5.13 4.59
N SER A 41 2.05 -4.13 4.01
CA SER A 41 2.90 -4.33 2.81
C SER A 41 4.23 -4.97 3.15
N ASP A 42 4.71 -4.75 4.39
CA ASP A 42 5.94 -5.30 4.93
C ASP A 42 5.79 -5.46 6.46
N PHE A 43 6.46 -6.45 7.05
CA PHE A 43 6.43 -6.73 8.50
C PHE A 43 7.67 -6.21 9.24
N GLY A 44 8.64 -5.67 8.53
CA GLY A 44 9.81 -4.99 9.07
C GLY A 44 9.47 -3.63 9.64
N LYS A 45 10.33 -3.13 10.53
CA LYS A 45 10.15 -1.83 11.19
C LYS A 45 10.60 -0.65 10.32
N ASP A 46 11.48 -0.91 9.36
CA ASP A 46 12.15 0.10 8.54
C ASP A 46 11.65 0.10 7.10
N SER A 47 10.34 -0.01 6.90
CA SER A 47 9.68 0.05 5.61
C SER A 47 8.50 1.03 5.69
N TYR A 48 8.71 2.26 5.18
CA TYR A 48 7.78 3.37 5.33
C TYR A 48 7.88 4.34 4.14
N ILE A 49 6.74 4.92 3.71
CA ILE A 49 6.62 5.84 2.56
C ILE A 49 6.99 5.17 1.23
N GLY A 50 6.47 3.96 1.01
CA GLY A 50 6.54 3.33 -0.31
C GLY A 50 5.77 4.15 -1.36
N GLN A 51 6.37 4.32 -2.54
CA GLN A 51 5.77 4.95 -3.70
C GLN A 51 6.07 4.10 -4.95
N PHE A 52 5.12 4.05 -5.88
CA PHE A 52 5.30 3.40 -7.19
C PHE A 52 5.80 4.41 -8.23
N SER A 53 6.69 3.99 -9.12
CA SER A 53 7.07 4.81 -10.26
C SER A 53 5.95 4.86 -11.28
N TYR A 54 5.92 5.93 -12.07
CA TYR A 54 4.93 6.11 -13.13
C TYR A 54 5.55 5.83 -14.50
N GLY A 55 4.86 5.02 -15.32
CA GLY A 55 5.22 4.81 -16.72
C GLY A 55 6.33 3.77 -16.96
N SER A 56 6.73 3.01 -15.94
CA SER A 56 7.70 1.92 -16.09
C SER A 56 7.15 0.85 -17.05
N PRO A 57 7.89 0.47 -18.12
CA PRO A 57 7.46 -0.58 -19.01
C PRO A 57 7.42 -1.93 -18.27
N SER A 58 6.44 -2.78 -18.60
CA SER A 58 6.19 -4.04 -17.89
C SER A 58 7.33 -5.06 -17.95
N THR A 59 8.31 -4.85 -18.85
CA THR A 59 9.50 -5.68 -19.02
C THR A 59 10.74 -5.16 -18.31
N GLU A 60 10.66 -3.99 -17.67
CA GLU A 60 11.81 -3.40 -16.97
C GLU A 60 11.74 -3.74 -15.48
N GLN A 61 12.87 -4.20 -14.95
CA GLN A 61 13.00 -4.46 -13.52
C GLN A 61 13.26 -3.13 -12.81
N GLU A 62 12.32 -2.71 -11.97
CA GLU A 62 12.56 -1.60 -11.05
C GLU A 62 13.61 -2.00 -10.01
N ILE A 63 14.64 -1.16 -9.86
CA ILE A 63 15.74 -1.29 -8.89
C ILE A 63 15.51 -0.39 -7.68
#